data_AF-A0A3D9ZTP0-F1
#
_entry.id   AF-A0A3D9ZTP0-F1
#
_cell.length_a   1.000
_cell.length_b   1.000
_cell.length_c   1.000
_cell.angle_alpha   90.00
_cell.angle_beta   90.00
_cell.angle_gamma   90.00
#
_symmetry.space_group_name_H-M   'P 1'
#
loop_
_entity.id
_entity.type
_entity.pdbx_description
1 polymer ?
#
loop_
_entity_poly.entity_id
_entity_poly.type
_entity_poly.pdbx_seq_one_letter_code
_entity_poly.pdbx_strand_id
1 'polypeptide(L)'
;MTDYGHELLFGTFITPRADSPERVVALAQLSEQAGLDLVTAQDHPYQAAFLDTWTLLSMIVGRTQRIRVSPNVANLPLRPPAVLARSAASLDLLSGGRVELGLGAGAFWDAIVANGGPHRTPPESVEALEEAIAVIRGIWGQTGSSVQVNGKHYRVRGAKVGPEPAHDIGIWVGAYKPRMLRLIGRLADGWLPTLGYVQPDQFPELNKLIDDAAVKAGREPAAIRRLVNFSGVFSRGPVGSGISGTAEDWAEQLTELTLTHGLSAYILAGDDATTIQRFGAEVAPAVRERVAAERARPAATGTGSGTATATGTGTGTATGTVPSPEPEQAAPRESITVNGEIPGVGITPTPDDGVRLADRTVWDESERPVAPRIDEGHKYTRHERARGQQLIDIHDHLREELAQVRDLVDQVEAGMLGIGEARSAINEMTLRQNNWTLGTYCESYCRLVTTHHTIEDQSMLPNLRQADARLAPVTLRLEAEHKVIHEVIESVDRALVALVAGEGDLKGLRAEVDLLTDTLLSHLSYEERSLVEPLARYGMH
;
A
#
# COMPACT_ATOMS: atom_id res chain seq x y z
N MET A 1 21.87 -1.62 21.15
CA MET A 1 21.02 -2.50 20.33
C MET A 1 19.75 -2.77 21.09
N THR A 2 18.59 -2.64 20.46
CA THR A 2 17.28 -2.87 21.08
C THR A 2 16.78 -4.26 20.70
N ASP A 3 17.67 -5.26 20.76
CA ASP A 3 17.36 -6.63 20.39
C ASP A 3 16.70 -7.35 21.56
N TYR A 4 15.41 -7.68 21.41
CA TYR A 4 14.63 -8.42 22.40
C TYR A 4 14.91 -9.94 22.39
N GLY A 5 15.82 -10.42 21.53
CA GLY A 5 16.28 -11.82 21.51
C GLY A 5 15.31 -12.81 20.85
N HIS A 6 14.17 -12.35 20.33
CA HIS A 6 13.17 -13.22 19.69
C HIS A 6 13.74 -14.03 18.51
N GLU A 7 13.18 -15.21 18.27
CA GLU A 7 13.30 -15.90 16.99
C GLU A 7 12.63 -15.08 15.88
N LEU A 8 13.30 -14.98 14.73
CA LEU A 8 12.76 -14.28 13.57
C LEU A 8 11.62 -15.09 12.93
N LEU A 9 10.65 -14.36 12.38
CA LEU A 9 9.51 -14.87 11.64
C LEU A 9 9.41 -14.11 10.32
N PHE A 10 9.18 -14.81 9.21
CA PHE A 10 8.99 -14.22 7.89
C PHE A 10 7.67 -14.70 7.30
N GLY A 11 6.95 -13.81 6.62
CA GLY A 11 5.63 -14.15 6.12
C GLY A 11 5.10 -13.22 5.05
N THR A 12 3.89 -13.49 4.59
CA THR A 12 3.19 -12.71 3.57
C THR A 12 1.94 -12.04 4.10
N PHE A 13 1.57 -10.92 3.51
CA PHE A 13 0.25 -10.31 3.59
C PHE A 13 -0.32 -10.32 2.16
N ILE A 14 -1.20 -11.29 1.93
CA ILE A 14 -1.83 -11.61 0.65
C ILE A 14 -3.19 -10.92 0.60
N THR A 15 -3.54 -10.31 -0.54
CA THR A 15 -4.86 -9.71 -0.74
C THR A 15 -5.92 -10.81 -0.83
N PRO A 16 -6.98 -10.79 0.00
CA PRO A 16 -8.00 -11.86 0.02
C PRO A 16 -9.00 -11.73 -1.15
N ARG A 17 -8.52 -11.61 -2.40
CA ARG A 17 -9.33 -11.35 -3.60
C ARG A 17 -10.39 -12.42 -3.87
N ALA A 18 -11.64 -11.99 -4.05
CA ALA A 18 -12.78 -12.85 -4.37
C ALA A 18 -12.94 -13.16 -5.87
N ASP A 19 -12.26 -12.43 -6.76
CA ASP A 19 -12.24 -12.68 -8.21
C ASP A 19 -11.18 -13.69 -8.66
N SER A 20 -10.34 -14.19 -7.74
CA SER A 20 -9.36 -15.26 -7.99
C SER A 20 -9.05 -16.04 -6.69
N PRO A 21 -10.05 -16.66 -6.03
CA PRO A 21 -9.88 -17.25 -4.71
C PRO A 21 -8.87 -18.41 -4.67
N GLU A 22 -8.77 -19.19 -5.74
CA GLU A 22 -7.76 -20.24 -5.89
C GLU A 22 -6.33 -19.66 -5.92
N ARG A 23 -6.13 -18.47 -6.52
CA ARG A 23 -4.83 -17.79 -6.53
C ARG A 23 -4.40 -17.40 -5.11
N VAL A 24 -5.33 -16.88 -4.30
CA VAL A 24 -5.05 -16.50 -2.90
C VAL A 24 -4.55 -17.71 -2.10
N VAL A 25 -5.20 -18.86 -2.26
CA VAL A 25 -4.77 -20.12 -1.62
C VAL A 25 -3.44 -20.63 -2.20
N ALA A 26 -3.23 -20.53 -3.52
CA ALA A 26 -1.98 -20.93 -4.16
C ALA A 26 -0.78 -20.07 -3.71
N LEU A 27 -0.95 -18.76 -3.51
CA LEU A 27 0.09 -17.87 -2.96
C LEU A 27 0.43 -18.22 -1.49
N ALA A 28 -0.56 -18.64 -0.70
CA ALA A 28 -0.33 -19.15 0.64
C ALA A 28 0.44 -20.49 0.65
N GLN A 29 0.14 -21.38 -0.29
CA GLN A 29 0.91 -22.63 -0.49
C GLN A 29 2.32 -22.35 -1.04
N LEU A 30 2.50 -21.33 -1.88
CA LEU A 30 3.81 -20.88 -2.35
C LEU A 30 4.66 -20.31 -1.21
N SER A 31 4.05 -19.55 -0.30
CA SER A 31 4.72 -19.03 0.90
C SER A 31 5.29 -20.19 1.74
N GLU A 32 4.53 -21.28 1.93
CA GLU A 32 5.01 -22.48 2.65
C GLU A 32 6.11 -23.26 1.90
N GLN A 33 6.08 -23.26 0.56
CA GLN A 33 7.11 -23.87 -0.29
C GLN A 33 8.40 -23.05 -0.33
N ALA A 34 8.29 -21.73 -0.27
CA ALA A 34 9.41 -20.79 -0.16
C ALA A 34 10.04 -20.75 1.25
N GLY A 35 9.53 -21.53 2.21
CA GLY A 35 10.08 -21.61 3.56
C GLY A 35 9.66 -20.48 4.51
N LEU A 36 8.60 -19.73 4.18
CA LEU A 36 8.05 -18.70 5.07
C LEU A 36 7.23 -19.33 6.21
N ASP A 37 7.23 -18.66 7.35
CA ASP A 37 6.66 -19.13 8.61
C ASP A 37 5.18 -18.77 8.78
N LEU A 38 4.69 -17.74 8.07
CA LEU A 38 3.37 -17.12 8.27
C LEU A 38 2.72 -16.66 6.96
N VAL A 39 1.41 -16.86 6.83
CA VAL A 39 0.54 -16.18 5.85
C VAL A 39 -0.47 -15.32 6.60
N THR A 40 -0.71 -14.10 6.11
CA THR A 40 -1.73 -13.21 6.64
C THR A 40 -2.61 -12.61 5.54
N ALA A 41 -3.81 -12.20 5.93
CA ALA A 41 -4.77 -11.53 5.07
C ALA A 41 -5.62 -10.53 5.87
N GLN A 42 -6.02 -9.43 5.25
CA GLN A 42 -6.78 -8.36 5.94
C GLN A 42 -8.24 -8.75 6.23
N ASP A 43 -8.81 -8.20 7.31
CA ASP A 43 -10.22 -8.41 7.69
C ASP A 43 -11.07 -7.17 7.44
N HIS A 44 -11.65 -7.09 6.23
CA HIS A 44 -12.53 -6.01 5.80
C HIS A 44 -13.85 -6.63 5.27
N PRO A 45 -14.75 -7.16 6.13
CA PRO A 45 -15.94 -7.91 5.70
C PRO A 45 -16.93 -7.13 4.82
N TYR A 46 -16.82 -5.80 4.82
CA TYR A 46 -17.61 -4.86 4.02
C TYR A 46 -17.04 -4.62 2.62
N GLN A 47 -15.85 -5.10 2.29
CA GLN A 47 -15.25 -4.93 0.97
C GLN A 47 -15.71 -6.07 0.04
N ALA A 48 -16.63 -5.77 -0.87
CA ALA A 48 -17.27 -6.77 -1.75
C ALA A 48 -16.28 -7.49 -2.70
N ALA A 49 -15.10 -6.92 -2.95
CA ALA A 49 -14.03 -7.56 -3.72
C ALA A 49 -13.23 -8.62 -2.93
N PHE A 50 -13.50 -8.81 -1.64
CA PHE A 50 -12.73 -9.70 -0.75
C PHE A 50 -13.54 -10.89 -0.22
N LEU A 51 -12.82 -11.98 0.03
CA LEU A 51 -13.26 -13.15 0.76
C LEU A 51 -13.38 -12.85 2.26
N ASP A 52 -14.29 -13.54 2.95
CA ASP A 52 -14.28 -13.56 4.42
C ASP A 52 -12.97 -14.19 4.92
N THR A 53 -12.20 -13.39 5.67
CA THR A 53 -10.85 -13.75 6.12
C THR A 53 -10.84 -15.02 6.96
N TRP A 54 -11.82 -15.21 7.84
CA TRP A 54 -11.89 -16.41 8.68
C TRP A 54 -12.15 -17.69 7.87
N THR A 55 -12.98 -17.59 6.83
CA THR A 55 -13.22 -18.67 5.85
C THR A 55 -11.96 -18.94 5.02
N LEU A 56 -11.26 -17.89 4.57
CA LEU A 56 -10.01 -18.00 3.80
C LEU A 56 -8.88 -18.65 4.62
N LEU A 57 -8.61 -18.19 5.85
CA LEU A 57 -7.56 -18.78 6.69
C LEU A 57 -7.86 -20.25 7.01
N SER A 58 -9.14 -20.61 7.17
CA SER A 58 -9.58 -21.99 7.34
C SER A 58 -9.27 -22.87 6.13
N MET A 59 -9.48 -22.34 4.91
CA MET A 59 -9.07 -23.01 3.67
C MET A 59 -7.56 -23.12 3.53
N ILE A 60 -6.79 -22.09 3.94
CA ILE A 60 -5.33 -22.09 3.88
C ILE A 60 -4.73 -23.16 4.80
N VAL A 61 -5.14 -23.26 6.07
CA VAL A 61 -4.59 -24.31 6.95
C VAL A 61 -4.95 -25.72 6.50
N GLY A 62 -6.12 -25.90 5.87
CA GLY A 62 -6.54 -27.17 5.25
C GLY A 62 -5.81 -27.52 3.94
N ARG A 63 -4.96 -26.62 3.42
CA ARG A 63 -4.18 -26.79 2.18
C ARG A 63 -2.67 -26.67 2.39
N THR A 64 -2.23 -26.48 3.63
CA THR A 64 -0.83 -26.30 4.06
C THR A 64 -0.53 -27.21 5.26
N GLN A 65 0.74 -27.40 5.62
CA GLN A 65 1.17 -28.40 6.61
C GLN A 65 1.97 -27.83 7.79
N ARG A 66 2.56 -26.64 7.66
CA ARG A 66 3.50 -26.04 8.62
C ARG A 66 3.26 -24.55 8.84
N ILE A 67 2.90 -23.81 7.80
CA ILE A 67 2.82 -22.35 7.84
C ILE A 67 1.72 -21.87 8.81
N ARG A 68 2.02 -20.83 9.59
CA ARG A 68 1.05 -20.17 10.48
C ARG A 68 0.08 -19.31 9.68
N VAL A 69 -1.07 -19.01 10.28
CA VAL A 69 -2.07 -18.06 9.74
C VAL A 69 -2.44 -16.99 10.76
N SER A 70 -2.65 -15.75 10.30
CA SER A 70 -3.15 -14.66 11.14
C SER A 70 -3.98 -13.66 10.32
N PRO A 71 -5.12 -13.16 10.83
CA PRO A 71 -5.78 -12.00 10.23
C PRO A 71 -4.95 -10.74 10.51
N ASN A 72 -4.79 -9.86 9.52
CA ASN A 72 -3.90 -8.68 9.57
C ASN A 72 -4.69 -7.39 9.25
N VAL A 73 -5.52 -6.87 10.15
CA VAL A 73 -5.88 -7.38 11.49
C VAL A 73 -7.39 -7.61 11.59
N ALA A 74 -7.83 -8.53 12.44
CA ALA A 74 -9.25 -8.89 12.62
C ALA A 74 -10.12 -7.68 13.00
N ASN A 75 -11.31 -7.58 12.41
CA ASN A 75 -12.22 -6.45 12.56
C ASN A 75 -13.07 -6.61 13.82
N LEU A 76 -12.54 -6.28 15.01
CA LEU A 76 -13.22 -6.48 16.29
C LEU A 76 -14.65 -5.88 16.37
N PRO A 77 -14.97 -4.72 15.76
CA PRO A 77 -16.36 -4.24 15.67
C PRO A 77 -17.34 -5.20 14.98
N LEU A 78 -16.88 -5.99 14.00
CA LEU A 78 -17.68 -6.98 13.24
C LEU A 78 -17.42 -8.45 13.66
N ARG A 79 -16.43 -8.70 14.53
CA ARG A 79 -16.06 -10.03 15.04
C ARG A 79 -16.26 -10.08 16.57
N PRO A 80 -17.48 -10.41 17.08
CA PRO A 80 -17.76 -10.42 18.51
C PRO A 80 -16.74 -11.27 19.30
N PRO A 81 -16.08 -10.74 20.35
CA PRO A 81 -14.85 -11.34 20.89
C PRO A 81 -15.07 -12.75 21.48
N ALA A 82 -16.26 -13.03 22.01
CA ALA A 82 -16.61 -14.35 22.52
C ALA A 82 -16.85 -15.43 21.44
N VAL A 83 -17.08 -15.01 20.19
CA VAL A 83 -17.13 -15.88 19.01
C VAL A 83 -15.73 -15.98 18.40
N LEU A 84 -15.05 -14.85 18.22
CA LEU A 84 -13.69 -14.76 17.69
C LEU A 84 -12.69 -15.64 18.45
N ALA A 85 -12.75 -15.64 19.79
CA ALA A 85 -11.93 -16.52 20.64
C ALA A 85 -12.17 -18.01 20.34
N ARG A 86 -13.43 -18.40 20.12
CA ARG A 86 -13.79 -19.80 19.81
C ARG A 86 -13.36 -20.18 18.40
N SER A 87 -13.52 -19.29 17.42
CA SER A 87 -13.02 -19.50 16.05
C SER A 87 -11.50 -19.69 16.03
N ALA A 88 -10.76 -18.81 16.73
CA ALA A 88 -9.32 -18.90 16.88
C ALA A 88 -8.87 -20.23 17.50
N ALA A 89 -9.38 -20.57 18.69
CA ALA A 89 -9.02 -21.82 19.36
C ALA A 89 -9.44 -23.07 18.56
N SER A 90 -10.60 -23.04 17.89
CA SER A 90 -11.06 -24.17 17.07
C SER A 90 -10.16 -24.38 15.85
N LEU A 91 -9.75 -23.30 15.17
CA LEU A 91 -8.83 -23.44 14.03
C LEU A 91 -7.41 -23.78 14.49
N ASP A 92 -6.98 -23.32 15.66
CA ASP A 92 -5.68 -23.70 16.21
C ASP A 92 -5.59 -25.21 16.50
N LEU A 93 -6.64 -25.78 17.10
CA LEU A 93 -6.81 -27.23 17.27
C LEU A 93 -6.87 -27.98 15.93
N LEU A 94 -7.61 -27.46 14.94
CA LEU A 94 -7.73 -28.09 13.60
C LEU A 94 -6.46 -27.99 12.76
N SER A 95 -5.61 -26.98 13.00
CA SER A 95 -4.38 -26.74 12.24
C SER A 95 -3.12 -27.29 12.92
N GLY A 96 -3.19 -27.62 14.21
CA GLY A 96 -2.09 -28.18 15.00
C GLY A 96 -1.15 -27.15 15.62
N GLY A 97 -1.68 -26.03 16.14
CA GLY A 97 -0.87 -24.98 16.77
C GLY A 97 -0.31 -23.96 15.78
N ARG A 98 -1.12 -23.55 14.79
CA ARG A 98 -0.72 -22.69 13.67
C ARG A 98 -1.51 -21.38 13.55
N VAL A 99 -2.35 -21.02 14.52
CA VAL A 99 -3.19 -19.79 14.45
C VAL A 99 -2.70 -18.71 15.39
N GLU A 100 -2.52 -17.51 14.86
CA GLU A 100 -2.20 -16.29 15.61
C GLU A 100 -3.36 -15.28 15.44
N LEU A 101 -3.50 -14.31 16.35
CA LEU A 101 -4.62 -13.36 16.33
C LEU A 101 -4.15 -11.91 16.22
N GLY A 102 -3.91 -11.43 15.00
CA GLY A 102 -3.90 -10.00 14.72
C GLY A 102 -5.29 -9.38 14.97
N LEU A 103 -5.37 -8.36 15.81
CA LEU A 103 -6.63 -7.79 16.31
C LEU A 103 -6.66 -6.26 16.17
N GLY A 104 -7.62 -5.75 15.40
CA GLY A 104 -7.80 -4.32 15.14
C GLY A 104 -9.05 -3.76 15.79
N ALA A 105 -8.95 -2.55 16.36
CA ALA A 105 -10.06 -1.90 17.06
C ALA A 105 -11.19 -1.37 16.14
N GLY A 106 -10.95 -1.31 14.82
CA GLY A 106 -11.80 -0.64 13.82
C GLY A 106 -11.16 0.65 13.28
N ALA A 107 -11.54 1.04 12.05
CA ALA A 107 -11.05 2.25 11.38
C ALA A 107 -12.10 2.84 10.41
N PHE A 108 -12.61 2.03 9.48
CA PHE A 108 -13.59 2.42 8.47
C PHE A 108 -15.03 2.39 9.04
N TRP A 109 -15.39 3.40 9.85
CA TRP A 109 -16.61 3.35 10.66
C TRP A 109 -17.91 3.28 9.86
N ASP A 110 -18.05 4.01 8.76
CA ASP A 110 -19.29 3.98 7.95
C ASP A 110 -19.57 2.58 7.39
N ALA A 111 -18.52 1.91 6.89
CA ALA A 111 -18.62 0.56 6.35
C ALA A 111 -18.86 -0.50 7.44
N ILE A 112 -18.29 -0.29 8.65
CA ILE A 112 -18.58 -1.09 9.85
C ILE A 112 -20.05 -0.93 10.27
N VAL A 113 -20.57 0.31 10.31
CA VAL A 113 -21.96 0.62 10.70
C VAL A 113 -22.96 0.07 9.68
N ALA A 114 -22.67 0.22 8.38
CA ALA A 114 -23.48 -0.37 7.31
C ALA A 114 -23.59 -1.90 7.40
N ASN A 115 -22.61 -2.55 8.04
CA ASN A 115 -22.58 -4.00 8.28
C ASN A 115 -23.00 -4.38 9.72
N GLY A 116 -23.68 -3.48 10.44
CA GLY A 116 -24.25 -3.74 11.77
C GLY A 116 -23.27 -3.67 12.95
N GLY A 117 -22.02 -3.26 12.71
CA GLY A 117 -21.05 -2.99 13.77
C GLY A 117 -21.28 -1.63 14.46
N PRO A 118 -20.78 -1.44 15.68
CA PRO A 118 -20.92 -0.18 16.40
C PRO A 118 -19.95 0.89 15.86
N HIS A 119 -20.44 2.11 15.66
CA HIS A 119 -19.57 3.30 15.61
C HIS A 119 -18.93 3.51 16.99
N ARG A 120 -17.64 3.85 17.05
CA ARG A 120 -16.93 4.16 18.31
C ARG A 120 -16.03 5.37 18.15
N THR A 121 -15.97 6.21 19.18
CA THR A 121 -14.95 7.27 19.25
C THR A 121 -13.56 6.66 19.51
N PRO A 122 -12.44 7.35 19.18
CA PRO A 122 -11.10 6.80 19.41
C PRO A 122 -10.81 6.37 20.87
N PRO A 123 -11.28 7.08 21.93
CA PRO A 123 -11.23 6.59 23.31
C PRO A 123 -11.92 5.23 23.49
N GLU A 124 -13.13 5.09 22.96
CA GLU A 124 -13.98 3.92 23.12
C GLU A 124 -13.47 2.71 22.35
N SER A 125 -12.82 2.93 21.21
CA SER A 125 -12.15 1.87 20.45
C SER A 125 -10.97 1.25 21.23
N VAL A 126 -10.28 2.02 22.06
CA VAL A 126 -9.25 1.48 22.98
C VAL A 126 -9.89 0.70 24.13
N GLU A 127 -10.93 1.26 24.75
CA GLU A 127 -11.67 0.58 25.85
C GLU A 127 -12.29 -0.74 25.38
N ALA A 128 -12.91 -0.75 24.20
CA ALA A 128 -13.49 -1.95 23.60
C ALA A 128 -12.43 -3.01 23.26
N LEU A 129 -11.22 -2.61 22.84
CA LEU A 129 -10.12 -3.55 22.59
C LEU A 129 -9.61 -4.18 23.90
N GLU A 130 -9.46 -3.37 24.97
CA GLU A 130 -9.07 -3.85 26.30
C GLU A 130 -10.09 -4.85 26.88
N GLU A 131 -11.38 -4.53 26.79
CA GLU A 131 -12.46 -5.44 27.18
C GLU A 131 -12.51 -6.71 26.31
N ALA A 132 -12.24 -6.60 25.01
CA ALA A 132 -12.21 -7.74 24.10
C ALA A 132 -11.05 -8.70 24.41
N ILE A 133 -9.85 -8.19 24.68
CA ILE A 133 -8.70 -9.02 25.06
C ILE A 133 -8.99 -9.78 26.37
N ALA A 134 -9.64 -9.14 27.34
CA ALA A 134 -10.09 -9.80 28.56
C ALA A 134 -11.12 -10.91 28.31
N VAL A 135 -12.07 -10.70 27.38
CA VAL A 135 -13.01 -11.76 26.94
C VAL A 135 -12.28 -12.91 26.24
N ILE A 136 -11.34 -12.60 25.35
CA ILE A 136 -10.63 -13.59 24.53
C ILE A 136 -9.74 -14.48 25.39
N ARG A 137 -8.81 -13.89 26.17
CA ARG A 137 -7.95 -14.67 27.09
C ARG A 137 -8.77 -15.41 28.15
N GLY A 138 -9.88 -14.82 28.60
CA GLY A 138 -10.80 -15.48 29.54
C GLY A 138 -11.44 -16.76 28.97
N ILE A 139 -11.69 -16.82 27.66
CA ILE A 139 -12.25 -18.02 27.01
C ILE A 139 -11.18 -19.08 26.74
N TRP A 140 -9.95 -18.69 26.44
CA TRP A 140 -8.83 -19.62 26.23
C TRP A 140 -8.22 -20.18 27.52
N GLY A 141 -8.32 -19.46 28.64
CA GLY A 141 -7.64 -19.80 29.89
C GLY A 141 -8.10 -21.11 30.53
N GLN A 142 -7.16 -21.87 31.10
CA GLN A 142 -7.37 -23.21 31.68
C GLN A 142 -8.18 -23.27 32.99
N THR A 143 -8.46 -22.13 33.65
CA THR A 143 -8.98 -22.11 35.02
C THR A 143 -10.31 -21.39 35.17
N GLY A 144 -11.27 -22.06 35.81
CA GLY A 144 -12.63 -21.57 36.06
C GLY A 144 -13.69 -22.22 35.17
N SER A 145 -14.94 -22.24 35.64
CA SER A 145 -16.06 -22.85 34.91
C SER A 145 -16.79 -21.87 33.97
N SER A 146 -16.61 -20.56 34.14
CA SER A 146 -17.29 -19.54 33.35
C SER A 146 -16.55 -18.20 33.33
N VAL A 147 -16.56 -17.54 32.18
CA VAL A 147 -16.00 -16.21 31.93
C VAL A 147 -16.99 -15.13 32.33
N GLN A 148 -16.52 -14.12 33.07
CA GLN A 148 -17.30 -12.98 33.53
C GLN A 148 -16.57 -11.68 33.16
N VAL A 149 -17.10 -10.93 32.20
CA VAL A 149 -16.61 -9.58 31.84
C VAL A 149 -17.80 -8.63 31.84
N ASN A 150 -17.73 -7.57 32.64
CA ASN A 150 -18.79 -6.56 32.77
C ASN A 150 -18.32 -5.21 32.21
N GLY A 151 -17.80 -5.24 30.99
CA GLY A 151 -17.36 -4.05 30.26
C GLY A 151 -18.52 -3.14 29.79
N LYS A 152 -18.17 -1.93 29.36
CA LYS A 152 -19.05 -0.93 28.75
C LYS A 152 -19.41 -1.32 27.30
N HIS A 153 -18.46 -1.90 26.57
CA HIS A 153 -18.55 -2.20 25.14
C HIS A 153 -18.75 -3.70 24.87
N TYR A 154 -18.13 -4.57 25.67
CA TYR A 154 -18.29 -6.02 25.60
C TYR A 154 -18.63 -6.61 26.97
N ARG A 155 -19.73 -7.36 27.03
CA ARG A 155 -20.25 -7.95 28.26
C ARG A 155 -20.53 -9.44 28.10
N VAL A 156 -19.88 -10.26 28.92
CA VAL A 156 -19.99 -11.71 28.95
C VAL A 156 -20.41 -12.13 30.36
N ARG A 157 -21.58 -12.77 30.48
CA ARG A 157 -22.17 -13.16 31.77
C ARG A 157 -22.18 -14.68 31.95
N GLY A 158 -21.03 -15.26 32.26
CA GLY A 158 -20.90 -16.69 32.54
C GLY A 158 -20.85 -17.58 31.30
N ALA A 159 -20.25 -17.11 30.20
CA ALA A 159 -19.98 -18.00 29.07
C ALA A 159 -19.00 -19.10 29.50
N LYS A 160 -19.22 -20.35 29.07
CA LYS A 160 -18.30 -21.45 29.39
C LYS A 160 -16.91 -21.18 28.82
N VAL A 161 -15.89 -21.51 29.60
CA VAL A 161 -14.49 -21.56 29.16
C VAL A 161 -14.33 -22.60 28.04
N GLY A 162 -13.32 -22.42 27.19
CA GLY A 162 -12.96 -23.32 26.12
C GLY A 162 -13.71 -23.11 24.78
N PRO A 163 -13.33 -23.82 23.70
CA PRO A 163 -12.22 -24.78 23.66
C PRO A 163 -10.88 -24.10 23.94
N GLU A 164 -10.00 -24.84 24.62
CA GLU A 164 -8.61 -24.43 24.82
C GLU A 164 -7.88 -24.55 23.47
N PRO A 165 -7.06 -23.57 23.06
CA PRO A 165 -6.18 -23.68 21.90
C PRO A 165 -5.22 -24.88 21.94
N ALA A 166 -4.51 -25.14 20.84
CA ALA A 166 -3.40 -26.10 20.83
C ALA A 166 -2.09 -25.48 21.36
N HIS A 167 -1.96 -24.15 21.32
CA HIS A 167 -0.87 -23.39 21.93
C HIS A 167 -1.32 -21.99 22.38
N ASP A 168 -0.47 -21.25 23.10
CA ASP A 168 -0.73 -19.86 23.50
C ASP A 168 -0.78 -18.91 22.27
N ILE A 169 -1.97 -18.79 21.66
CA ILE A 169 -2.26 -17.89 20.52
C ILE A 169 -1.87 -16.46 20.88
N GLY A 170 -0.94 -15.87 20.12
CA GLY A 170 -0.50 -14.49 20.33
C GLY A 170 -1.55 -13.48 19.86
N ILE A 171 -1.85 -12.48 20.70
CA ILE A 171 -2.67 -11.34 20.32
C ILE A 171 -1.76 -10.21 19.82
N TRP A 172 -1.76 -9.96 18.52
CA TRP A 172 -0.97 -8.90 17.90
C TRP A 172 -1.85 -7.70 17.56
N VAL A 173 -1.40 -6.46 17.79
CA VAL A 173 -2.23 -5.27 17.55
C VAL A 173 -1.52 -4.27 16.63
N GLY A 174 -2.19 -3.89 15.53
CA GLY A 174 -1.76 -2.80 14.67
C GLY A 174 -2.18 -1.45 15.23
N ALA A 175 -1.21 -0.59 15.54
CA ALA A 175 -1.46 0.68 16.23
C ALA A 175 -0.29 1.67 16.09
N TYR A 176 -0.61 2.97 16.18
CA TYR A 176 0.37 4.06 16.00
C TYR A 176 0.31 5.15 17.08
N LYS A 177 -0.83 5.31 17.78
CA LYS A 177 -1.04 6.44 18.71
C LYS A 177 -0.73 6.03 20.16
N PRO A 178 -0.12 6.90 21.00
CA PRO A 178 0.43 6.52 22.31
C PRO A 178 -0.53 5.84 23.31
N ARG A 179 -1.84 6.15 23.29
CA ARG A 179 -2.82 5.47 24.15
C ARG A 179 -2.94 3.98 23.82
N MET A 180 -2.78 3.59 22.55
CA MET A 180 -2.87 2.21 22.09
C MET A 180 -1.55 1.46 22.26
N LEU A 181 -0.39 2.11 22.06
CA LEU A 181 0.93 1.53 22.37
C LEU A 181 1.04 1.15 23.86
N ARG A 182 0.47 1.98 24.75
CA ARG A 182 0.34 1.65 26.19
C ARG A 182 -0.74 0.61 26.52
N LEU A 183 -1.62 0.25 25.58
CA LEU A 183 -2.48 -0.94 25.71
C LEU A 183 -1.68 -2.19 25.32
N ILE A 184 -0.91 -2.12 24.23
CA ILE A 184 -0.05 -3.20 23.74
C ILE A 184 0.93 -3.65 24.83
N GLY A 185 1.68 -2.72 25.43
CA GLY A 185 2.61 -3.00 26.54
C GLY A 185 1.96 -3.81 27.67
N ARG A 186 0.73 -3.46 28.04
CA ARG A 186 0.00 -4.12 29.14
C ARG A 186 -0.62 -5.47 28.76
N LEU A 187 -1.15 -5.62 27.55
CA LEU A 187 -2.15 -6.66 27.24
C LEU A 187 -1.91 -7.49 25.97
N ALA A 188 -1.07 -7.04 25.04
CA ALA A 188 -0.84 -7.71 23.76
C ALA A 188 0.51 -8.45 23.73
N ASP A 189 0.62 -9.45 22.84
CA ASP A 189 1.80 -10.29 22.65
C ASP A 189 2.59 -9.90 21.39
N GLY A 190 2.08 -8.94 20.61
CA GLY A 190 2.77 -8.36 19.46
C GLY A 190 2.30 -6.95 19.10
N TRP A 191 3.21 -6.13 18.61
CA TRP A 191 2.91 -4.87 17.91
C TRP A 191 3.11 -5.05 16.41
N LEU A 192 2.11 -4.69 15.59
CA LEU A 192 2.10 -4.89 14.14
C LEU A 192 1.88 -3.57 13.37
N PRO A 193 2.88 -2.66 13.34
CA PRO A 193 2.89 -1.50 12.45
C PRO A 193 3.10 -1.88 10.98
N THR A 194 2.82 -0.94 10.08
CA THR A 194 3.27 -0.96 8.69
C THR A 194 4.41 0.06 8.50
N LEU A 195 5.50 -0.34 7.84
CA LEU A 195 6.72 0.48 7.67
C LEU A 195 6.43 1.81 6.94
N GLY A 196 5.51 1.82 5.97
CA GLY A 196 5.05 3.04 5.31
C GLY A 196 4.35 4.06 6.23
N TYR A 197 3.95 3.67 7.44
CA TYR A 197 3.33 4.56 8.43
C TYR A 197 4.21 4.84 9.65
N VAL A 198 5.31 4.08 9.83
CA VAL A 198 6.28 4.22 10.92
C VAL A 198 7.68 4.12 10.35
N GLN A 199 8.36 5.27 10.28
CA GLN A 199 9.72 5.34 9.74
C GLN A 199 10.76 4.80 10.75
N PRO A 200 11.94 4.33 10.31
CA PRO A 200 12.91 3.66 11.19
C PRO A 200 13.33 4.48 12.41
N ASP A 201 13.53 5.79 12.22
CA ASP A 201 13.87 6.78 13.26
C ASP A 201 12.81 6.91 14.37
N GLN A 202 11.56 6.54 14.09
CA GLN A 202 10.44 6.60 15.03
C GLN A 202 10.38 5.39 15.97
N PHE A 203 10.91 4.21 15.56
CA PHE A 203 10.84 2.99 16.38
C PHE A 203 11.38 3.15 17.81
N PRO A 204 12.49 3.87 18.09
CA PRO A 204 12.98 4.04 19.47
C PRO A 204 11.97 4.67 20.44
N GLU A 205 11.22 5.70 20.02
CA GLU A 205 10.19 6.31 20.87
C GLU A 205 8.97 5.39 21.02
N LEU A 206 8.52 4.78 19.92
CA LEU A 206 7.33 3.93 19.92
C LEU A 206 7.55 2.62 20.69
N ASN A 207 8.74 2.03 20.58
CA ASN A 207 9.20 0.92 21.43
C ASN A 207 9.20 1.35 22.90
N LYS A 208 9.79 2.50 23.25
CA LYS A 208 9.80 2.99 24.63
C LYS A 208 8.39 3.13 25.21
N LEU A 209 7.41 3.59 24.44
CA LEU A 209 6.00 3.68 24.86
C LEU A 209 5.33 2.32 25.14
N ILE A 210 5.80 1.25 24.49
CA ILE A 210 5.37 -0.14 24.73
C ILE A 210 6.11 -0.70 25.96
N ASP A 211 7.43 -0.54 26.00
CA ASP A 211 8.33 -1.11 27.00
C ASP A 211 8.07 -0.52 28.40
N ASP A 212 7.94 0.81 28.51
CA ASP A 212 7.54 1.48 29.76
C ASP A 212 6.19 0.99 30.27
N ALA A 213 5.26 0.64 29.36
CA ALA A 213 3.93 0.16 29.69
C ALA A 213 3.91 -1.35 30.04
N ALA A 214 4.82 -2.14 29.47
CA ALA A 214 5.05 -3.53 29.83
C ALA A 214 5.65 -3.63 31.24
N VAL A 215 6.75 -2.91 31.49
CA VAL A 215 7.41 -2.86 32.82
C VAL A 215 6.44 -2.35 33.88
N LYS A 216 5.63 -1.32 33.60
CA LYS A 216 4.59 -0.83 34.51
C LYS A 216 3.45 -1.84 34.78
N ALA A 217 3.27 -2.84 33.92
CA ALA A 217 2.33 -3.94 34.11
C ALA A 217 2.96 -5.20 34.76
N GLY A 218 4.27 -5.18 35.05
CA GLY A 218 4.99 -6.37 35.50
C GLY A 218 5.23 -7.40 34.38
N ARG A 219 5.29 -6.96 33.13
CA ARG A 219 5.65 -7.78 31.96
C ARG A 219 7.03 -7.40 31.45
N GLU A 220 7.81 -8.39 31.04
CA GLU A 220 9.05 -8.16 30.29
C GLU A 220 8.74 -7.56 28.90
N PRO A 221 9.49 -6.56 28.42
CA PRO A 221 9.34 -6.05 27.05
C PRO A 221 9.48 -7.11 25.94
N ALA A 222 10.30 -8.14 26.19
CA ALA A 222 10.51 -9.31 25.32
C ALA A 222 9.37 -10.36 25.41
N ALA A 223 8.34 -10.14 26.24
CA ALA A 223 7.08 -10.88 26.16
C ALA A 223 6.12 -10.31 25.10
N ILE A 224 6.60 -9.39 24.26
CA ILE A 224 5.84 -8.70 23.23
C ILE A 224 6.70 -8.67 21.96
N ARG A 225 6.26 -9.37 20.91
CA ARG A 225 6.96 -9.37 19.62
C ARG A 225 6.88 -8.00 18.94
N ARG A 226 7.91 -7.61 18.20
CA ARG A 226 7.87 -6.47 17.27
C ARG A 226 7.76 -7.03 15.86
N LEU A 227 6.61 -6.83 15.22
CA LEU A 227 6.35 -7.24 13.85
C LEU A 227 6.41 -6.02 12.93
N VAL A 228 6.43 -6.20 11.61
CA VAL A 228 6.21 -5.13 10.65
C VAL A 228 5.62 -5.66 9.34
N ASN A 229 4.59 -4.98 8.84
CA ASN A 229 4.16 -5.10 7.44
C ASN A 229 5.06 -4.20 6.59
N PHE A 230 5.68 -4.75 5.55
CA PHE A 230 6.52 -3.99 4.62
C PHE A 230 6.22 -4.39 3.17
N SER A 231 6.53 -3.49 2.23
CA SER A 231 6.62 -3.79 0.80
C SER A 231 8.01 -3.39 0.33
N GLY A 232 8.43 -3.95 -0.79
CA GLY A 232 9.74 -3.65 -1.38
C GLY A 232 9.83 -4.06 -2.83
N VAL A 233 10.83 -3.53 -3.53
CA VAL A 233 11.08 -3.79 -4.96
C VAL A 233 12.43 -4.46 -5.15
N PHE A 234 12.48 -5.56 -5.90
CA PHE A 234 13.73 -6.18 -6.32
C PHE A 234 14.28 -5.50 -7.57
N SER A 235 15.49 -4.95 -7.47
CA SER A 235 16.10 -4.07 -8.47
C SER A 235 17.62 -4.31 -8.60
N ARG A 236 18.24 -3.73 -9.64
CA ARG A 236 19.70 -3.75 -9.87
C ARG A 236 20.38 -2.46 -9.37
N GLY A 237 19.98 -2.01 -8.19
CA GLY A 237 20.42 -0.77 -7.54
C GLY A 237 19.37 -0.28 -6.55
N PRO A 238 19.70 0.64 -5.62
CA PRO A 238 18.75 1.21 -4.68
C PRO A 238 17.68 2.04 -5.41
N VAL A 239 16.43 1.98 -4.96
CA VAL A 239 15.29 2.69 -5.58
C VAL A 239 14.43 3.35 -4.50
N GLY A 240 14.47 4.69 -4.44
CA GLY A 240 13.62 5.49 -3.57
C GLY A 240 13.83 5.22 -2.07
N SER A 241 12.74 5.29 -1.31
CA SER A 241 12.68 5.01 0.13
C SER A 241 11.84 3.76 0.42
N GLY A 242 12.24 3.00 1.44
CA GLY A 242 11.71 1.66 1.73
C GLY A 242 12.65 0.55 1.29
N ILE A 243 12.21 -0.71 1.43
CA ILE A 243 13.07 -1.87 1.17
C ILE A 243 13.27 -2.04 -0.34
N SER A 244 14.49 -1.81 -0.83
CA SER A 244 14.83 -1.91 -2.26
C SER A 244 16.19 -2.54 -2.50
N GLY A 245 16.50 -2.87 -3.76
CA GLY A 245 17.78 -3.45 -4.17
C GLY A 245 17.71 -4.95 -4.49
N THR A 246 18.84 -5.63 -4.36
CA THR A 246 18.97 -7.08 -4.47
C THR A 246 18.48 -7.79 -3.20
N ALA A 247 18.42 -9.13 -3.23
CA ALA A 247 18.11 -9.90 -2.02
C ALA A 247 19.14 -9.73 -0.90
N GLU A 248 20.40 -9.42 -1.22
CA GLU A 248 21.43 -9.13 -0.21
C GLU A 248 21.20 -7.75 0.41
N ASP A 249 20.85 -6.74 -0.39
CA ASP A 249 20.50 -5.40 0.11
C ASP A 249 19.27 -5.47 1.03
N TRP A 250 18.23 -6.23 0.64
CA TRP A 250 17.07 -6.51 1.49
C TRP A 250 17.49 -7.22 2.79
N ALA A 251 18.35 -8.24 2.71
CA ALA A 251 18.81 -8.99 3.88
C ALA A 251 19.61 -8.12 4.86
N GLU A 252 20.40 -7.17 4.35
CA GLU A 252 21.11 -6.18 5.15
C GLU A 252 20.15 -5.21 5.85
N GLN A 253 19.21 -4.62 5.11
CA GLN A 253 18.20 -3.70 5.66
C GLN A 253 17.33 -4.36 6.75
N LEU A 254 16.85 -5.59 6.53
CA LEU A 254 16.07 -6.32 7.55
C LEU A 254 16.96 -6.82 8.73
N THR A 255 18.26 -7.00 8.52
CA THR A 255 19.21 -7.26 9.62
C THR A 255 19.40 -6.02 10.50
N GLU A 256 19.56 -4.84 9.90
CA GLU A 256 19.65 -3.56 10.64
C GLU A 256 18.36 -3.28 11.43
N LEU A 257 17.19 -3.42 10.81
CA LEU A 257 15.90 -3.28 11.48
C LEU A 257 15.75 -4.22 12.70
N THR A 258 16.37 -5.41 12.64
CA THR A 258 16.40 -6.35 13.76
C THR A 258 17.29 -5.86 14.90
N LEU A 259 18.54 -5.53 14.61
CA LEU A 259 19.56 -5.25 15.64
C LEU A 259 19.43 -3.83 16.24
N THR A 260 19.02 -2.86 15.43
CA THR A 260 18.86 -1.46 15.83
C THR A 260 17.50 -1.23 16.51
N HIS A 261 16.41 -1.73 15.90
CA HIS A 261 15.03 -1.41 16.30
C HIS A 261 14.25 -2.57 16.93
N GLY A 262 14.84 -3.77 17.01
CA GLY A 262 14.23 -4.93 17.68
C GLY A 262 13.12 -5.63 16.89
N LEU A 263 12.95 -5.29 15.60
CA LEU A 263 11.94 -5.92 14.75
C LEU A 263 12.31 -7.40 14.52
N SER A 264 11.35 -8.30 14.70
CA SER A 264 11.60 -9.74 14.69
C SER A 264 10.49 -10.55 14.00
N ALA A 265 9.60 -9.89 13.26
CA ALA A 265 8.74 -10.53 12.29
C ALA A 265 8.52 -9.62 11.08
N TYR A 266 8.79 -10.14 9.88
CA TYR A 266 8.77 -9.39 8.63
C TYR A 266 7.69 -9.95 7.70
N ILE A 267 6.64 -9.17 7.47
CA ILE A 267 5.47 -9.58 6.68
C ILE A 267 5.46 -8.78 5.38
N LEU A 268 5.81 -9.45 4.28
CA LEU A 268 5.83 -8.88 2.93
C LEU A 268 4.40 -8.73 2.39
N ALA A 269 3.97 -7.50 2.16
CA ALA A 269 2.67 -7.20 1.56
C ALA A 269 2.76 -7.13 0.02
N GLY A 270 2.02 -8.01 -0.66
CA GLY A 270 1.96 -8.10 -2.13
C GLY A 270 1.60 -9.51 -2.64
N ASP A 271 1.05 -9.59 -3.86
CA ASP A 271 0.53 -10.83 -4.47
C ASP A 271 1.38 -11.37 -5.64
N ASP A 272 2.61 -10.85 -5.81
CA ASP A 272 3.56 -11.37 -6.80
C ASP A 272 4.27 -12.64 -6.29
N ALA A 273 4.07 -13.72 -7.03
CA ALA A 273 4.67 -15.02 -6.76
C ALA A 273 6.21 -14.98 -6.80
N THR A 274 6.80 -14.18 -7.70
CA THR A 274 8.26 -14.13 -7.88
C THR A 274 8.93 -13.49 -6.66
N THR A 275 8.38 -12.36 -6.21
CA THR A 275 8.84 -11.61 -5.03
C THR A 275 8.64 -12.42 -3.74
N ILE A 276 7.50 -13.11 -3.59
CA ILE A 276 7.26 -14.03 -2.46
C ILE A 276 8.27 -15.18 -2.44
N GLN A 277 8.47 -15.85 -3.59
CA GLN A 277 9.42 -16.96 -3.70
C GLN A 277 10.85 -16.50 -3.37
N ARG A 278 11.26 -15.33 -3.89
CA ARG A 278 12.59 -14.77 -3.66
C ARG A 278 12.81 -14.30 -2.23
N PHE A 279 11.81 -13.69 -1.60
CA PHE A 279 11.85 -13.30 -0.20
C PHE A 279 12.03 -14.51 0.73
N GLY A 280 11.33 -15.62 0.48
CA GLY A 280 11.50 -16.86 1.24
C GLY A 280 12.81 -17.62 0.94
N ALA A 281 13.22 -17.70 -0.31
CA ALA A 281 14.37 -18.52 -0.72
C ALA A 281 15.74 -17.83 -0.57
N GLU A 282 15.83 -16.51 -0.78
CA GLU A 282 17.09 -15.75 -0.69
C GLU A 282 17.14 -14.89 0.58
N VAL A 283 16.14 -14.03 0.81
CA VAL A 283 16.22 -12.98 1.86
C VAL A 283 16.08 -13.56 3.27
N ALA A 284 15.01 -14.30 3.56
CA ALA A 284 14.71 -14.77 4.93
C ALA A 284 15.83 -15.65 5.53
N PRO A 285 16.46 -16.59 4.81
CA PRO A 285 17.63 -17.34 5.30
C PRO A 285 18.84 -16.43 5.57
N ALA A 286 19.14 -15.49 4.67
CA ALA A 286 20.26 -14.56 4.83
C ALA A 286 20.11 -13.64 6.05
N VAL A 287 18.89 -13.13 6.34
CA VAL A 287 18.62 -12.37 7.57
C VAL A 287 18.78 -13.26 8.81
N ARG A 288 18.30 -14.51 8.78
CA ARG A 288 18.48 -15.48 9.89
C ARG A 288 19.97 -15.73 10.17
N GLU A 289 20.78 -15.93 9.13
CA GLU A 289 22.23 -16.15 9.26
C GLU A 289 22.95 -14.88 9.77
N ARG A 290 22.72 -13.72 9.14
CA ARG A 290 23.33 -12.43 9.53
C ARG A 290 23.01 -12.05 10.99
N VAL A 291 21.75 -12.17 11.42
CA VAL A 291 21.34 -11.87 12.80
C VAL A 291 21.91 -12.89 13.79
N ALA A 292 21.94 -14.19 13.44
CA ALA A 292 22.56 -15.21 14.30
C ALA A 292 24.07 -15.00 14.46
N ALA A 293 24.76 -14.62 13.38
CA ALA A 293 26.18 -14.32 13.39
C ALA A 293 26.50 -13.10 14.27
N GLU A 294 25.72 -12.02 14.21
CA GLU A 294 25.92 -10.85 15.07
C GLU A 294 25.61 -11.16 16.55
N ARG A 295 24.49 -11.85 16.83
CA ARG A 295 24.14 -12.31 18.19
C ARG A 295 25.19 -13.24 18.80
N ALA A 296 25.97 -13.95 17.98
CA ALA A 296 27.05 -14.84 18.41
C ALA A 296 28.41 -14.13 18.59
N ARG A 297 28.57 -12.87 18.17
CA ARG A 297 29.83 -12.13 18.38
C ARG A 297 30.01 -11.80 19.86
N PRO A 298 31.18 -12.09 20.47
CA PRO A 298 31.50 -11.60 21.80
C PRO A 298 31.45 -10.08 21.84
N ALA A 299 30.78 -9.51 22.84
CA ALA A 299 30.71 -8.05 23.02
C ALA A 299 32.12 -7.46 23.13
N ALA A 300 32.56 -6.73 22.10
CA ALA A 300 33.93 -6.26 21.99
C ALA A 300 34.27 -5.28 23.12
N THR A 301 35.25 -5.63 23.95
CA THR A 301 35.79 -4.72 24.98
C THR A 301 36.43 -3.52 24.30
N GLY A 302 35.80 -2.35 24.41
CA GLY A 302 36.19 -1.17 23.65
C GLY A 302 37.61 -0.67 23.95
N THR A 303 38.47 -0.72 22.94
CA THR A 303 39.76 0.00 22.91
C THR A 303 39.88 0.77 21.59
N GLY A 304 40.07 2.09 21.69
CA GLY A 304 40.09 2.97 20.53
C GLY A 304 41.45 3.02 19.82
N SER A 305 41.42 2.87 18.50
CA SER A 305 42.49 3.22 17.55
C SER A 305 41.85 3.23 16.14
N GLY A 306 42.22 4.09 15.19
CA GLY A 306 43.27 5.10 15.18
C GLY A 306 43.91 5.21 13.80
N THR A 307 43.30 6.03 12.92
CA THR A 307 43.85 6.56 11.65
C THR A 307 44.51 5.61 10.64
N ALA A 308 43.94 5.53 9.43
CA ALA A 308 44.73 5.41 8.19
C ALA A 308 43.93 5.95 6.99
N THR A 309 44.33 7.11 6.44
CA THR A 309 43.90 7.59 5.12
C THR A 309 44.80 7.00 4.03
N ALA A 310 44.22 6.51 2.94
CA ALA A 310 44.99 6.10 1.75
C ALA A 310 44.38 6.72 0.48
N THR A 311 45.16 7.54 -0.22
CA THR A 311 44.80 8.14 -1.51
C THR A 311 45.23 7.27 -2.68
N GLY A 312 44.40 7.17 -3.73
CA GLY A 312 44.73 6.49 -4.98
C GLY A 312 44.18 7.25 -6.18
N THR A 313 45.05 7.64 -7.12
CA THR A 313 44.71 8.45 -8.30
C THR A 313 44.97 7.69 -9.60
N GLY A 314 44.10 7.86 -10.61
CA GLY A 314 44.33 7.28 -11.94
C GLY A 314 43.21 7.56 -12.96
N THR A 315 43.52 8.41 -13.94
CA THR A 315 43.09 8.41 -15.38
C THR A 315 42.11 7.31 -15.83
N GLY A 316 41.03 7.53 -16.60
CA GLY A 316 40.77 8.57 -17.62
C GLY A 316 41.37 8.17 -18.98
N THR A 317 40.73 8.27 -20.15
CA THR A 317 39.48 8.94 -20.61
C THR A 317 38.51 7.90 -21.25
N ALA A 318 37.49 8.13 -22.10
CA ALA A 318 37.00 9.26 -22.91
C ALA A 318 35.48 9.14 -23.23
N THR A 319 34.93 10.02 -24.08
CA THR A 319 33.52 10.03 -24.57
C THR A 319 33.36 9.50 -26.00
N GLY A 320 32.15 9.03 -26.35
CA GLY A 320 31.79 8.64 -27.72
C GLY A 320 30.28 8.72 -27.96
N THR A 321 29.87 9.62 -28.86
CA THR A 321 28.45 9.88 -29.20
C THR A 321 28.05 9.12 -30.47
N VAL A 322 26.81 8.64 -30.53
CA VAL A 322 26.20 8.01 -31.73
C VAL A 322 24.90 8.76 -32.07
N PRO A 323 24.63 9.12 -33.34
CA PRO A 323 23.49 9.96 -33.71
C PRO A 323 22.21 9.16 -34.00
N SER A 324 21.05 9.80 -33.80
CA SER A 324 19.73 9.33 -34.22
C SER A 324 19.46 9.60 -35.71
N PRO A 325 18.63 8.77 -36.39
CA PRO A 325 18.06 9.11 -37.70
C PRO A 325 16.79 9.97 -37.57
N GLU A 326 16.50 10.77 -38.59
CA GLU A 326 15.28 11.61 -38.71
C GLU A 326 14.08 10.82 -39.27
N PRO A 327 12.82 11.25 -39.02
CA PRO A 327 11.62 10.50 -39.42
C PRO A 327 11.17 10.77 -40.87
N GLU A 328 10.51 9.78 -41.47
CA GLU A 328 9.93 9.83 -42.82
C GLU A 328 8.49 10.39 -42.78
N GLN A 329 8.13 11.26 -43.74
CA GLN A 329 6.89 12.04 -43.69
C GLN A 329 5.64 11.23 -44.07
N ALA A 330 4.57 11.35 -43.28
CA ALA A 330 3.24 10.82 -43.58
C ALA A 330 2.25 11.96 -43.94
N ALA A 331 1.31 11.67 -44.84
CA ALA A 331 0.32 12.64 -45.33
C ALA A 331 -0.80 12.92 -44.30
N PRO A 332 -1.37 14.14 -44.26
CA PRO A 332 -2.34 14.53 -43.25
C PRO A 332 -3.64 13.73 -43.34
N ARG A 333 -4.26 13.50 -42.18
CA ARG A 333 -5.62 12.95 -42.03
C ARG A 333 -6.42 13.86 -41.11
N GLU A 334 -7.73 13.89 -41.32
CA GLU A 334 -8.62 14.90 -40.74
C GLU A 334 -8.75 14.76 -39.22
N SER A 335 -8.53 15.85 -38.50
CA SER A 335 -8.75 15.95 -37.06
C SER A 335 -10.25 16.05 -36.76
N ILE A 336 -10.88 14.89 -36.54
CA ILE A 336 -12.30 14.79 -36.19
C ILE A 336 -12.50 14.82 -34.67
N THR A 337 -13.00 15.95 -34.16
CA THR A 337 -13.40 16.18 -32.77
C THR A 337 -14.69 15.42 -32.44
N VAL A 338 -14.56 14.12 -32.12
CA VAL A 338 -15.71 13.29 -31.70
C VAL A 338 -16.14 13.62 -30.27
N ASN A 339 -16.99 14.65 -30.13
CA ASN A 339 -17.82 14.84 -28.93
C ASN A 339 -19.09 13.99 -29.09
N GLY A 340 -19.07 12.74 -28.61
CA GLY A 340 -20.21 11.83 -28.73
C GLY A 340 -20.00 10.44 -28.11
N GLU A 341 -21.10 9.69 -28.02
CA GLU A 341 -21.13 8.29 -27.59
C GLU A 341 -20.27 7.40 -28.50
N ILE A 342 -19.41 6.55 -27.92
CA ILE A 342 -18.63 5.56 -28.68
C ILE A 342 -19.61 4.56 -29.34
N PRO A 343 -19.68 4.49 -30.68
CA PRO A 343 -20.75 3.77 -31.36
C PRO A 343 -20.81 2.28 -30.98
N GLY A 344 -22.00 1.81 -30.62
CA GLY A 344 -22.25 0.41 -30.21
C GLY A 344 -21.79 0.06 -28.79
N VAL A 345 -20.91 0.86 -28.18
CA VAL A 345 -20.47 0.69 -26.80
C VAL A 345 -21.41 1.39 -25.82
N GLY A 346 -22.10 2.47 -26.20
CA GLY A 346 -23.08 3.10 -25.31
C GLY A 346 -22.46 3.73 -24.07
N ILE A 347 -21.29 4.33 -24.23
CA ILE A 347 -20.51 5.09 -23.25
C ILE A 347 -20.01 6.36 -23.96
N THR A 348 -20.00 7.49 -23.26
CA THR A 348 -19.53 8.78 -23.78
C THR A 348 -18.32 9.22 -22.96
N PRO A 349 -17.10 9.28 -23.56
CA PRO A 349 -15.93 9.91 -22.95
C PRO A 349 -16.20 11.34 -22.51
N THR A 350 -15.53 11.77 -21.45
CA THR A 350 -15.56 13.17 -21.01
C THR A 350 -14.82 14.02 -22.05
N PRO A 351 -15.46 15.07 -22.61
CA PRO A 351 -14.87 15.84 -23.68
C PRO A 351 -13.74 16.76 -23.18
N ASP A 352 -12.75 16.93 -24.03
CA ASP A 352 -11.80 18.05 -23.96
C ASP A 352 -12.53 19.31 -24.43
N ASP A 353 -12.48 20.40 -23.66
CA ASP A 353 -13.12 21.67 -24.03
C ASP A 353 -12.30 22.47 -25.05
N GLY A 354 -11.05 22.05 -25.32
CA GLY A 354 -10.13 22.71 -26.24
C GLY A 354 -9.57 24.04 -25.71
N VAL A 355 -9.84 24.39 -24.44
CA VAL A 355 -9.22 25.53 -23.79
C VAL A 355 -7.78 25.14 -23.43
N ARG A 356 -6.85 26.06 -23.68
CA ARG A 356 -5.45 25.95 -23.25
C ARG A 356 -5.07 27.24 -22.52
N LEU A 357 -4.41 27.08 -21.40
CA LEU A 357 -4.16 28.07 -20.35
C LEU A 357 -2.68 28.49 -20.33
N ALA A 358 -1.79 27.56 -20.67
CA ALA A 358 -0.36 27.80 -20.76
C ALA A 358 0.03 28.51 -22.07
N ASP A 359 1.19 29.19 -22.06
CA ASP A 359 1.78 29.83 -23.23
C ASP A 359 2.61 28.87 -24.11
N ARG A 360 2.72 27.60 -23.69
CA ARG A 360 3.47 26.53 -24.36
C ARG A 360 2.70 25.21 -24.31
N THR A 361 2.86 24.38 -25.33
CA THR A 361 2.40 22.98 -25.35
C THR A 361 3.59 22.03 -25.25
N VAL A 362 3.39 20.84 -24.71
CA VAL A 362 4.44 19.81 -24.53
C VAL A 362 4.48 18.75 -25.63
N TRP A 363 3.44 18.67 -26.46
CA TRP A 363 3.35 17.81 -27.64
C TRP A 363 2.44 18.42 -28.71
N ASP A 364 2.55 17.95 -29.94
CA ASP A 364 1.52 18.17 -30.96
C ASP A 364 0.41 17.12 -30.79
N GLU A 365 -0.84 17.57 -30.64
CA GLU A 365 -2.01 16.70 -30.49
C GLU A 365 -2.49 16.11 -31.83
N SER A 366 -2.15 16.72 -32.96
CA SER A 366 -2.55 16.26 -34.30
C SER A 366 -1.76 15.04 -34.79
N GLU A 367 -0.62 14.75 -34.15
CA GLU A 367 0.16 13.52 -34.34
C GLU A 367 -0.45 12.28 -33.66
N ARG A 368 -1.47 12.45 -32.79
CA ARG A 368 -2.05 11.34 -32.02
C ARG A 368 -2.73 10.32 -32.96
N PRO A 369 -2.35 9.03 -32.92
CA PRO A 369 -2.96 8.02 -33.75
C PRO A 369 -4.40 7.71 -33.29
N VAL A 370 -5.30 7.48 -34.24
CA VAL A 370 -6.69 7.12 -33.94
C VAL A 370 -6.79 5.62 -33.62
N ALA A 371 -7.51 5.28 -32.56
CA ALA A 371 -7.72 3.88 -32.18
C ALA A 371 -8.51 3.08 -33.24
N PRO A 372 -8.13 1.81 -33.50
CA PRO A 372 -8.89 0.92 -34.35
C PRO A 372 -10.22 0.55 -33.70
N ARG A 373 -11.31 0.61 -34.47
CA ARG A 373 -12.58 -0.02 -34.11
C ARG A 373 -12.38 -1.52 -33.94
N ILE A 374 -12.87 -2.07 -32.84
CA ILE A 374 -12.53 -3.41 -32.39
C ILE A 374 -13.49 -4.45 -32.97
N ASP A 375 -14.80 -4.25 -32.80
CA ASP A 375 -15.83 -5.22 -33.21
C ASP A 375 -17.12 -4.51 -33.66
N GLU A 376 -17.24 -4.21 -34.96
CA GLU A 376 -18.38 -3.51 -35.57
C GLU A 376 -19.61 -4.43 -35.75
N GLY A 377 -20.09 -4.96 -34.63
CA GLY A 377 -21.24 -5.87 -34.57
C GLY A 377 -21.52 -6.41 -33.16
N HIS A 378 -20.53 -6.38 -32.26
CA HIS A 378 -20.68 -6.82 -30.88
C HIS A 378 -21.73 -6.02 -30.10
N LYS A 379 -22.41 -6.71 -29.17
CA LYS A 379 -23.40 -6.12 -28.27
C LYS A 379 -22.89 -6.17 -26.84
N TYR A 380 -22.10 -5.16 -26.48
CA TYR A 380 -21.46 -5.02 -25.18
C TYR A 380 -22.45 -5.16 -24.02
N THR A 381 -22.22 -6.16 -23.19
CA THR A 381 -23.01 -6.43 -21.98
C THR A 381 -22.87 -5.29 -20.96
N ARG A 382 -23.72 -5.28 -19.91
CA ARG A 382 -23.56 -4.30 -18.82
C ARG A 382 -22.20 -4.43 -18.11
N HIS A 383 -21.68 -5.65 -17.97
CA HIS A 383 -20.41 -5.88 -17.30
C HIS A 383 -19.22 -5.41 -18.16
N GLU A 384 -19.22 -5.72 -19.45
CA GLU A 384 -18.21 -5.19 -20.39
C GLU A 384 -18.19 -3.66 -20.37
N ARG A 385 -19.37 -3.02 -20.47
CA ARG A 385 -19.45 -1.55 -20.43
C ARG A 385 -18.97 -0.94 -19.10
N ALA A 386 -19.22 -1.60 -17.98
CA ALA A 386 -18.69 -1.16 -16.69
C ALA A 386 -17.15 -1.12 -16.65
N ARG A 387 -16.45 -2.00 -17.41
CA ARG A 387 -14.97 -1.98 -17.50
C ARG A 387 -14.44 -0.78 -18.31
N GLY A 388 -15.17 -0.36 -19.35
CA GLY A 388 -14.85 0.86 -20.10
C GLY A 388 -15.19 2.13 -19.30
N GLN A 389 -16.35 2.14 -18.63
CA GLN A 389 -16.79 3.26 -17.79
C GLN A 389 -15.83 3.53 -16.63
N GLN A 390 -15.24 2.49 -16.04
CA GLN A 390 -14.32 2.61 -14.90
C GLN A 390 -13.11 3.53 -15.19
N LEU A 391 -12.63 3.62 -16.44
CA LEU A 391 -11.56 4.55 -16.81
C LEU A 391 -12.03 6.01 -16.68
N ILE A 392 -13.20 6.32 -17.24
CA ILE A 392 -13.84 7.65 -17.16
C ILE A 392 -14.11 8.00 -15.70
N ASP A 393 -14.65 7.07 -14.90
CA ASP A 393 -14.92 7.28 -13.47
C ASP A 393 -13.65 7.63 -12.65
N ILE A 394 -12.47 7.14 -13.07
CA ILE A 394 -11.17 7.50 -12.49
C ILE A 394 -10.71 8.86 -13.02
N HIS A 395 -10.79 9.09 -14.33
CA HIS A 395 -10.33 10.32 -14.96
C HIS A 395 -11.14 11.55 -14.52
N ASP A 396 -12.46 11.42 -14.37
CA ASP A 396 -13.30 12.50 -13.88
C ASP A 396 -12.96 12.88 -12.42
N HIS A 397 -12.60 11.92 -11.57
CA HIS A 397 -12.06 12.22 -10.24
C HIS A 397 -10.70 12.96 -10.33
N LEU A 398 -9.83 12.57 -11.26
CA LEU A 398 -8.57 13.32 -11.52
C LEU A 398 -8.82 14.75 -12.05
N ARG A 399 -9.91 14.98 -12.81
CA ARG A 399 -10.36 16.31 -13.26
C ARG A 399 -10.92 17.13 -12.11
N GLU A 400 -11.73 16.53 -11.23
CA GLU A 400 -12.30 17.20 -10.05
C GLU A 400 -11.20 17.65 -9.06
N GLU A 401 -10.21 16.79 -8.78
CA GLU A 401 -9.07 17.14 -7.93
C GLU A 401 -8.19 18.22 -8.57
N LEU A 402 -7.94 18.16 -9.88
CA LEU A 402 -7.20 19.17 -10.64
C LEU A 402 -7.90 20.54 -10.57
N ALA A 403 -9.22 20.58 -10.75
CA ALA A 403 -10.00 21.81 -10.67
C ALA A 403 -9.92 22.45 -9.27
N GLN A 404 -10.00 21.63 -8.21
CA GLN A 404 -9.84 22.09 -6.83
C GLN A 404 -8.41 22.61 -6.54
N VAL A 405 -7.35 21.94 -7.04
CA VAL A 405 -5.97 22.42 -6.91
C VAL A 405 -5.80 23.80 -7.55
N ARG A 406 -6.40 24.03 -8.71
CA ARG A 406 -6.36 25.35 -9.40
C ARG A 406 -7.13 26.42 -8.64
N ASP A 407 -8.34 26.12 -8.17
CA ASP A 407 -9.14 27.05 -7.37
C ASP A 407 -8.40 27.50 -6.09
N LEU A 408 -7.65 26.60 -5.44
CA LEU A 408 -6.80 26.95 -4.30
C LEU A 408 -5.61 27.85 -4.68
N VAL A 409 -5.06 27.72 -5.89
CA VAL A 409 -4.04 28.67 -6.42
C VAL A 409 -4.68 30.04 -6.70
N ASP A 410 -5.86 30.08 -7.32
CA ASP A 410 -6.62 31.31 -7.55
C ASP A 410 -6.97 32.03 -6.23
N GLN A 411 -7.41 31.29 -5.20
CA GLN A 411 -7.70 31.85 -3.88
C GLN A 411 -6.44 32.42 -3.17
N VAL A 412 -5.27 31.81 -3.35
CA VAL A 412 -3.99 32.30 -2.82
C VAL A 412 -3.51 33.53 -3.58
N GLU A 413 -3.59 33.53 -4.92
CA GLU A 413 -3.21 34.66 -5.78
C GLU A 413 -4.09 35.90 -5.52
N ALA A 414 -5.39 35.69 -5.28
CA ALA A 414 -6.32 36.73 -4.85
C ALA A 414 -6.13 37.21 -3.39
N GLY A 415 -5.25 36.57 -2.61
CA GLY A 415 -5.03 36.87 -1.20
C GLY A 415 -6.21 36.54 -0.28
N MET A 416 -7.14 35.69 -0.74
CA MET A 416 -8.31 35.25 0.02
C MET A 416 -8.00 34.08 0.97
N LEU A 417 -6.93 33.32 0.67
CA LEU A 417 -6.50 32.15 1.43
C LEU A 417 -4.98 32.19 1.65
N GLY A 418 -4.51 31.91 2.86
CA GLY A 418 -3.07 31.84 3.13
C GLY A 418 -2.44 30.59 2.53
N ILE A 419 -1.16 30.66 2.11
CA ILE A 419 -0.41 29.51 1.55
C ILE A 419 -0.44 28.29 2.49
N GLY A 420 -0.41 28.50 3.81
CA GLY A 420 -0.52 27.43 4.81
C GLY A 420 -1.93 26.82 4.94
N GLU A 421 -2.97 27.56 4.58
CA GLU A 421 -4.37 27.13 4.60
C GLU A 421 -4.71 26.40 3.29
N ALA A 422 -4.29 26.94 2.15
CA ALA A 422 -4.35 26.26 0.84
C ALA A 422 -3.59 24.93 0.85
N ARG A 423 -2.39 24.90 1.43
CA ARG A 423 -1.66 23.66 1.73
C ARG A 423 -2.53 22.68 2.53
N SER A 424 -3.22 23.15 3.56
CA SER A 424 -4.04 22.29 4.42
C SER A 424 -5.23 21.70 3.63
N ALA A 425 -5.89 22.51 2.80
CA ALA A 425 -6.95 22.06 1.90
C ALA A 425 -6.45 21.01 0.88
N ILE A 426 -5.31 21.23 0.21
CA ILE A 426 -4.69 20.22 -0.69
C ILE A 426 -4.40 18.90 0.05
N ASN A 427 -3.98 18.97 1.32
CA ASN A 427 -3.74 17.79 2.16
C ASN A 427 -5.04 17.17 2.74
N GLU A 428 -6.20 17.79 2.55
CA GLU A 428 -7.51 17.28 2.99
C GLU A 428 -8.34 16.72 1.83
N MET A 429 -8.27 17.32 0.64
CA MET A 429 -8.92 16.84 -0.59
C MET A 429 -8.54 15.39 -0.90
N THR A 430 -7.24 15.09 -0.92
CA THR A 430 -6.70 13.78 -1.30
C THR A 430 -6.83 12.70 -0.20
N LEU A 431 -7.58 12.94 0.89
CA LEU A 431 -7.74 12.01 2.02
C LEU A 431 -8.69 10.82 1.76
N ARG A 432 -8.43 10.11 0.66
CA ARG A 432 -8.76 8.67 0.55
C ARG A 432 -7.58 7.76 0.20
N GLN A 433 -6.33 8.20 0.42
CA GLN A 433 -5.19 7.29 0.58
C GLN A 433 -4.19 7.76 1.66
N ASN A 434 -3.29 6.88 2.10
CA ASN A 434 -2.68 6.96 3.43
C ASN A 434 -1.32 7.69 3.49
N ASN A 435 -1.37 8.96 3.91
CA ASN A 435 -0.58 9.53 5.02
C ASN A 435 0.98 9.51 4.97
N TRP A 436 1.62 10.68 4.74
CA TRP A 436 2.64 11.32 5.61
C TRP A 436 3.04 12.73 5.10
N THR A 437 3.89 13.46 5.83
CA THR A 437 3.90 14.94 5.87
C THR A 437 5.27 15.59 5.60
N LEU A 438 5.25 16.79 4.99
CA LEU A 438 6.36 17.78 4.90
C LEU A 438 7.54 17.32 4.01
N GLY A 439 7.26 17.09 2.72
CA GLY A 439 8.26 16.91 1.66
C GLY A 439 8.08 17.89 0.51
N THR A 440 6.87 17.92 -0.07
CA THR A 440 6.50 18.75 -1.24
C THR A 440 4.99 19.08 -1.22
N TYR A 441 4.51 19.95 -2.13
CA TYR A 441 3.22 20.66 -1.94
C TYR A 441 2.11 20.33 -2.98
N CYS A 442 2.45 19.89 -4.19
CA CYS A 442 1.50 19.22 -5.12
C CYS A 442 1.62 17.69 -5.05
N GLU A 443 2.52 17.18 -4.19
CA GLU A 443 2.95 15.78 -4.15
C GLU A 443 1.78 14.78 -4.14
N SER A 444 0.70 15.06 -3.40
CA SER A 444 -0.40 14.09 -3.26
C SER A 444 -1.23 13.91 -4.52
N TYR A 445 -1.46 14.98 -5.30
CA TYR A 445 -2.16 14.88 -6.59
C TYR A 445 -1.23 14.29 -7.66
N CYS A 446 -0.01 14.82 -7.74
CA CYS A 446 1.02 14.33 -8.65
C CYS A 446 1.33 12.83 -8.44
N ARG A 447 1.33 12.35 -7.19
CA ARG A 447 1.51 10.93 -6.84
C ARG A 447 0.31 10.09 -7.25
N LEU A 448 -0.92 10.60 -7.15
CA LEU A 448 -2.12 9.90 -7.63
C LEU A 448 -2.07 9.68 -9.16
N VAL A 449 -1.80 10.76 -9.91
CA VAL A 449 -1.60 10.72 -11.37
C VAL A 449 -0.43 9.81 -11.76
N THR A 450 0.71 9.92 -11.07
CA THR A 450 1.86 9.04 -11.31
C THR A 450 1.52 7.57 -11.03
N THR A 451 0.74 7.26 -9.99
CA THR A 451 0.33 5.88 -9.65
C THR A 451 -0.60 5.30 -10.72
N HIS A 452 -1.53 6.12 -11.23
CA HIS A 452 -2.45 5.77 -12.31
C HIS A 452 -1.68 5.39 -13.60
N HIS A 453 -0.91 6.32 -14.16
CA HIS A 453 -0.11 6.04 -15.38
C HIS A 453 0.90 4.90 -15.17
N THR A 454 1.42 4.69 -13.95
CA THR A 454 2.30 3.54 -13.64
C THR A 454 1.57 2.20 -13.74
N ILE A 455 0.31 2.11 -13.29
CA ILE A 455 -0.52 0.90 -13.44
C ILE A 455 -0.80 0.63 -14.93
N GLU A 456 -0.88 1.68 -15.73
CA GLU A 456 -1.22 1.60 -17.14
C GLU A 456 -0.03 1.19 -18.00
N ASP A 457 1.12 1.84 -17.82
CA ASP A 457 2.41 1.47 -18.40
C ASP A 457 2.82 0.02 -18.06
N GLN A 458 2.60 -0.42 -16.82
CA GLN A 458 3.08 -1.74 -16.35
C GLN A 458 2.07 -2.88 -16.56
N SER A 459 0.79 -2.59 -16.79
CA SER A 459 -0.26 -3.60 -16.92
C SER A 459 -1.21 -3.30 -18.08
N MET A 460 -2.00 -2.23 -18.01
CA MET A 460 -3.13 -2.00 -18.93
C MET A 460 -2.70 -1.90 -20.40
N LEU A 461 -1.71 -1.06 -20.71
CA LEU A 461 -1.24 -0.80 -22.08
C LEU A 461 -0.47 -2.00 -22.67
N PRO A 462 0.45 -2.69 -21.94
CA PRO A 462 0.98 -4.00 -22.34
C PRO A 462 -0.11 -5.03 -22.67
N ASN A 463 -1.11 -5.20 -21.80
CA ASN A 463 -2.12 -6.23 -21.95
C ASN A 463 -3.09 -5.94 -23.11
N LEU A 464 -3.47 -4.67 -23.32
CA LEU A 464 -4.25 -4.27 -24.49
C LEU A 464 -3.50 -4.51 -25.81
N ARG A 465 -2.19 -4.24 -25.88
CA ARG A 465 -1.36 -4.62 -27.05
C ARG A 465 -1.27 -6.11 -27.29
N GLN A 466 -1.23 -6.91 -26.21
CA GLN A 466 -1.21 -8.37 -26.31
C GLN A 466 -2.57 -8.93 -26.76
N ALA A 467 -3.68 -8.29 -26.38
CA ALA A 467 -5.03 -8.66 -26.79
C ALA A 467 -5.33 -8.24 -28.25
N ASP A 468 -4.87 -7.06 -28.68
CA ASP A 468 -4.95 -6.61 -30.07
C ASP A 468 -3.74 -5.74 -30.46
N ALA A 469 -2.85 -6.32 -31.29
CA ALA A 469 -1.65 -5.63 -31.77
C ALA A 469 -1.96 -4.35 -32.60
N ARG A 470 -3.19 -4.16 -33.09
CA ARG A 470 -3.62 -2.92 -33.75
C ARG A 470 -3.63 -1.70 -32.80
N LEU A 471 -3.66 -1.92 -31.48
CA LEU A 471 -3.62 -0.88 -30.46
C LEU A 471 -2.19 -0.37 -30.16
N ALA A 472 -1.16 -0.98 -30.73
CA ALA A 472 0.23 -0.59 -30.49
C ALA A 472 0.53 0.91 -30.74
N PRO A 473 0.06 1.57 -31.81
CA PRO A 473 0.34 2.99 -32.01
C PRO A 473 -0.23 3.90 -30.92
N VAL A 474 -1.46 3.62 -30.47
CA VAL A 474 -2.15 4.39 -29.41
C VAL A 474 -1.44 4.22 -28.08
N THR A 475 -1.29 2.97 -27.65
CA THR A 475 -0.65 2.59 -26.37
C THR A 475 0.79 3.10 -26.27
N LEU A 476 1.59 2.99 -27.34
CA LEU A 476 2.95 3.55 -27.39
C LEU A 476 2.98 5.09 -27.33
N ARG A 477 1.94 5.78 -27.85
CA ARG A 477 1.81 7.24 -27.70
C ARG A 477 1.41 7.62 -26.27
N LEU A 478 0.52 6.86 -25.62
CA LEU A 478 0.17 7.08 -24.21
C LEU A 478 1.38 6.90 -23.29
N GLU A 479 2.13 5.80 -23.46
CA GLU A 479 3.41 5.58 -22.77
C GLU A 479 4.46 6.67 -23.03
N ALA A 480 4.35 7.44 -24.12
CA ALA A 480 5.22 8.60 -24.37
C ALA A 480 4.68 9.87 -23.68
N GLU A 481 3.37 10.09 -23.72
CA GLU A 481 2.72 11.21 -23.03
C GLU A 481 2.84 11.09 -21.50
N HIS A 482 2.77 9.88 -20.92
CA HIS A 482 3.00 9.64 -19.48
C HIS A 482 4.37 10.14 -18.98
N LYS A 483 5.42 9.98 -19.81
CA LYS A 483 6.78 10.44 -19.47
C LYS A 483 6.87 11.96 -19.46
N VAL A 484 6.27 12.61 -20.46
CA VAL A 484 6.18 14.07 -20.56
C VAL A 484 5.32 14.65 -19.43
N ILE A 485 4.23 13.98 -19.04
CA ILE A 485 3.43 14.35 -17.86
C ILE A 485 4.27 14.28 -16.59
N HIS A 486 5.15 13.28 -16.45
CA HIS A 486 6.03 13.18 -15.29
C HIS A 486 7.03 14.37 -15.24
N GLU A 487 7.60 14.77 -16.38
CA GLU A 487 8.47 15.95 -16.47
C GLU A 487 7.75 17.27 -16.10
N VAL A 488 6.46 17.40 -16.43
CA VAL A 488 5.60 18.54 -16.04
C VAL A 488 5.18 18.47 -14.57
N ILE A 489 4.93 17.27 -14.04
CA ILE A 489 4.72 17.04 -12.60
C ILE A 489 5.94 17.52 -11.80
N GLU A 490 7.16 17.20 -12.27
CA GLU A 490 8.38 17.70 -11.65
C GLU A 490 8.58 19.21 -11.83
N SER A 491 8.08 19.85 -12.91
CA SER A 491 8.22 21.31 -13.08
C SER A 491 7.33 22.09 -12.11
N VAL A 492 6.09 21.64 -11.90
CA VAL A 492 5.20 22.14 -10.83
C VAL A 492 5.86 21.98 -9.45
N ASP A 493 6.47 20.83 -9.20
CA ASP A 493 7.10 20.55 -7.91
C ASP A 493 8.32 21.45 -7.65
N ARG A 494 9.20 21.62 -8.65
CA ARG A 494 10.31 22.59 -8.61
C ARG A 494 9.84 24.02 -8.38
N ALA A 495 8.74 24.44 -9.01
CA ALA A 495 8.17 25.78 -8.83
C ALA A 495 7.64 26.01 -7.39
N LEU A 496 7.02 24.99 -6.79
CA LEU A 496 6.58 25.02 -5.39
C LEU A 496 7.74 25.12 -4.41
N VAL A 497 8.80 24.33 -4.61
CA VAL A 497 10.00 24.37 -3.77
C VAL A 497 10.65 25.75 -3.82
N ALA A 498 10.79 26.33 -5.03
CA ALA A 498 11.31 27.68 -5.21
C ALA A 498 10.43 28.74 -4.51
N LEU A 499 9.10 28.68 -4.67
CA LEU A 499 8.16 29.59 -3.99
C LEU A 499 8.29 29.54 -2.46
N VAL A 500 8.41 28.34 -1.88
CA VAL A 500 8.52 28.15 -0.42
C VAL A 500 9.91 28.53 0.11
N ALA A 501 10.96 28.38 -0.69
CA ALA A 501 12.30 28.89 -0.38
C ALA A 501 12.40 30.43 -0.45
N GLY A 502 11.43 31.11 -1.09
CA GLY A 502 11.51 32.53 -1.40
C GLY A 502 12.39 32.85 -2.62
N GLU A 503 12.67 31.83 -3.44
CA GLU A 503 13.49 31.90 -4.66
C GLU A 503 12.62 31.98 -5.95
N GLY A 504 11.31 31.71 -5.84
CA GLY A 504 10.32 31.81 -6.91
C GLY A 504 9.09 32.64 -6.51
N ASP A 505 8.17 32.85 -7.45
CA ASP A 505 6.92 33.60 -7.24
C ASP A 505 5.66 32.79 -7.61
N LEU A 506 4.48 33.31 -7.23
CA LEU A 506 3.19 32.67 -7.51
C LEU A 506 2.91 32.57 -9.02
N LYS A 507 3.48 33.45 -9.83
CA LYS A 507 3.29 33.45 -11.29
C LYS A 507 4.03 32.30 -11.96
N GLY A 508 5.25 31.99 -11.51
CA GLY A 508 6.00 30.82 -11.94
C GLY A 508 5.28 29.51 -11.57
N LEU A 509 4.75 29.44 -10.34
CA LEU A 509 3.89 28.31 -9.94
C LEU A 509 2.65 28.20 -10.84
N ARG A 510 1.95 29.31 -11.07
CA ARG A 510 0.73 29.34 -11.89
C ARG A 510 0.98 28.82 -13.30
N ALA A 511 2.05 29.26 -13.94
CA ALA A 511 2.40 28.83 -15.30
C ALA A 511 2.65 27.31 -15.41
N GLU A 512 3.30 26.69 -14.42
CA GLU A 512 3.51 25.24 -14.42
C GLU A 512 2.21 24.47 -14.07
N VAL A 513 1.35 25.00 -13.18
CA VAL A 513 0.06 24.38 -12.84
C VAL A 513 -0.93 24.44 -14.01
N ASP A 514 -1.00 25.56 -14.72
CA ASP A 514 -1.82 25.67 -15.93
C ASP A 514 -1.26 24.79 -17.07
N LEU A 515 0.06 24.60 -17.16
CA LEU A 515 0.65 23.61 -18.08
C LEU A 515 0.28 22.17 -17.73
N LEU A 516 0.37 21.79 -16.46
CA LEU A 516 -0.09 20.47 -15.97
C LEU A 516 -1.57 20.26 -16.28
N THR A 517 -2.38 21.32 -16.16
CA THR A 517 -3.81 21.30 -16.46
C THR A 517 -4.08 21.00 -17.93
N ASP A 518 -3.51 21.80 -18.84
CA ASP A 518 -3.65 21.61 -20.29
C ASP A 518 -3.20 20.21 -20.71
N THR A 519 -2.05 19.77 -20.17
CA THR A 519 -1.43 18.48 -20.49
C THR A 519 -2.33 17.32 -20.06
N LEU A 520 -2.86 17.34 -18.82
CA LEU A 520 -3.71 16.25 -18.31
C LEU A 520 -5.10 16.24 -18.96
N LEU A 521 -5.78 17.38 -19.09
CA LEU A 521 -7.12 17.42 -19.71
C LEU A 521 -7.07 16.94 -21.17
N SER A 522 -6.04 17.33 -21.92
CA SER A 522 -5.74 16.85 -23.26
C SER A 522 -5.48 15.34 -23.31
N HIS A 523 -4.71 14.82 -22.36
CA HIS A 523 -4.29 13.43 -22.30
C HIS A 523 -5.41 12.46 -21.90
N LEU A 524 -6.03 12.66 -20.74
CA LEU A 524 -7.11 11.80 -20.20
C LEU A 524 -8.25 11.66 -21.21
N SER A 525 -8.60 12.76 -21.89
CA SER A 525 -9.67 12.79 -22.90
C SER A 525 -9.25 12.14 -24.23
N TYR A 526 -7.96 12.09 -24.57
CA TYR A 526 -7.45 11.29 -25.70
C TYR A 526 -7.44 9.80 -25.36
N GLU A 527 -7.05 9.42 -24.14
CA GLU A 527 -7.03 8.03 -23.72
C GLU A 527 -8.44 7.43 -23.67
N GLU A 528 -9.42 8.09 -23.05
CA GLU A 528 -10.80 7.57 -22.99
C GLU A 528 -11.39 7.32 -24.38
N ARG A 529 -11.24 8.29 -25.30
CA ARG A 529 -11.68 8.16 -26.70
C ARG A 529 -11.01 6.99 -27.42
N SER A 530 -9.84 6.55 -26.95
CA SER A 530 -9.02 5.54 -27.60
C SER A 530 -9.13 4.15 -26.96
N LEU A 531 -9.35 4.07 -25.64
CA LEU A 531 -9.25 2.82 -24.87
C LEU A 531 -10.57 2.33 -24.26
N VAL A 532 -11.63 3.15 -24.14
CA VAL A 532 -12.90 2.69 -23.54
C VAL A 532 -13.53 1.52 -24.29
N GLU A 533 -13.44 1.46 -25.63
CA GLU A 533 -13.87 0.31 -26.43
C GLU A 533 -12.97 -0.93 -26.22
N PRO A 534 -11.63 -0.85 -26.37
CA PRO A 534 -10.71 -1.93 -25.98
C PRO A 534 -10.91 -2.46 -24.55
N LEU A 535 -11.05 -1.60 -23.55
CA LEU A 535 -11.26 -1.96 -22.15
C LEU A 535 -12.62 -2.61 -21.92
N ALA A 536 -13.66 -2.11 -22.58
CA ALA A 536 -14.96 -2.77 -22.56
C ALA A 536 -14.87 -4.18 -23.17
N ARG A 537 -14.10 -4.37 -24.25
CA ARG A 537 -14.00 -5.65 -24.97
C ARG A 537 -13.06 -6.68 -24.32
N TYR A 538 -11.91 -6.25 -23.82
CA TYR A 538 -10.84 -7.13 -23.32
C TYR A 538 -10.74 -7.09 -21.78
N GLY A 539 -10.72 -5.90 -21.18
CA GLY A 539 -10.53 -5.67 -19.75
C GLY A 539 -9.10 -5.23 -19.39
N MET A 540 -8.83 -5.08 -18.09
CA MET A 540 -7.55 -4.59 -17.53
C MET A 540 -6.66 -5.74 -17.00
N HIS A 541 -6.79 -6.95 -17.55
CA HIS A 541 -6.14 -8.18 -17.05
C HIS A 541 -4.75 -8.41 -17.63
#